data_AF-A0A4R5IZV1-F1
#
_entry.id   AF-A0A4R5IZV1-F1
#
_cell.length_a   1.000
_cell.length_b   1.000
_cell.length_c   1.000
_cell.angle_alpha   90.00
_cell.angle_beta   90.00
_cell.angle_gamma   90.00
#
_symmetry.space_group_name_H-M   'P 1'
#
loop_
_entity.id
_entity.type
_entity.pdbx_description
1 polymer ?
#
loop_
_entity_poly.entity_id
_entity_poly.type
_entity_poly.pdbx_seq_one_letter_code
_entity_poly.pdbx_strand_id
1 'polypeptide(L)'
;MPDKKMEVPTNAGNGSAAEVKLKRITFAELWNAYPNEAAPCKNPKTGDAAFSDECAIRVGTCLATAGITNKSFTGARCWYEGHPRSHMLRAEEVANWLLLRPFAGCPKPTDITGKNWQAAAKGRTGIVFFKDYWRRDSEKQPTGDHIDLWNGSSLTAPSLQGRINNFFRFTLGLGVAWYSDLAKSRQIWLWEIQ
;
A
#
# COMPACT_ATOMS: atom_id res chain seq x y z
N MET A 1 -3.62 11.40 -9.29
CA MET A 1 -5.05 11.70 -9.06
C MET A 1 -5.87 10.78 -9.94
N PRO A 2 -6.99 10.22 -9.44
CA PRO A 2 -7.83 9.30 -10.20
C PRO A 2 -8.55 9.97 -11.38
N ASP A 3 -8.76 11.29 -11.32
CA ASP A 3 -9.34 12.06 -12.40
C ASP A 3 -8.39 12.25 -13.59
N LYS A 4 -8.96 12.29 -14.80
CA LYS A 4 -8.24 12.69 -16.01
C LYS A 4 -7.87 14.18 -15.92
N LYS A 5 -6.87 14.59 -16.70
CA LYS A 5 -6.50 16.01 -16.86
C LYS A 5 -7.75 16.81 -17.24
N MET A 6 -8.05 17.85 -16.47
CA MET A 6 -9.13 18.80 -16.74
C MET A 6 -8.50 20.15 -17.09
N GLU A 7 -8.98 20.77 -18.15
CA GLU A 7 -8.63 22.14 -18.50
C GLU A 7 -9.78 23.06 -18.08
N VAL A 8 -9.45 24.05 -17.24
CA VAL A 8 -10.43 25.01 -16.75
C VAL A 8 -10.23 26.30 -17.54
N PRO A 9 -11.16 26.68 -18.45
CA PRO A 9 -11.02 27.89 -19.26
C PRO A 9 -11.08 29.14 -18.37
N THR A 10 -10.26 30.14 -18.69
CA THR A 10 -10.18 31.41 -17.96
C THR A 10 -10.88 32.54 -18.72
N ASN A 11 -11.25 33.61 -18.01
CA ASN A 11 -11.82 34.82 -18.60
C ASN A 11 -11.36 36.08 -17.83
N ALA A 12 -11.59 37.27 -18.39
CA ALA A 12 -11.16 38.55 -17.82
C ALA A 12 -12.13 39.13 -16.75
N GLY A 13 -13.23 38.43 -16.44
CA GLY A 13 -14.21 38.85 -15.46
C GLY A 13 -13.65 38.77 -14.04
N ASN A 14 -13.66 39.90 -13.34
CA ASN A 14 -13.16 39.98 -11.97
C ASN A 14 -14.01 39.11 -11.04
N GLY A 15 -13.38 38.26 -10.21
CA GLY A 15 -14.08 37.35 -9.31
C GLY A 15 -14.66 36.08 -9.97
N SER A 16 -14.32 35.78 -11.22
CA SER A 16 -14.74 34.54 -11.87
C SER A 16 -14.25 33.30 -11.12
N ALA A 17 -15.17 32.38 -10.85
CA ALA A 17 -14.90 31.10 -10.20
C ALA A 17 -15.42 29.94 -11.07
N ALA A 18 -14.71 28.82 -11.05
CA ALA A 18 -15.14 27.57 -11.66
C ALA A 18 -15.16 26.47 -10.60
N GLU A 19 -16.29 25.79 -10.46
CA GLU A 19 -16.42 24.64 -9.57
C GLU A 19 -15.84 23.40 -10.26
N VAL A 20 -14.88 22.74 -9.62
CA VAL A 20 -14.29 21.48 -10.09
C VAL A 20 -14.64 20.37 -9.11
N LYS A 21 -15.37 19.37 -9.58
CA LYS A 21 -15.68 18.16 -8.81
C LYS A 21 -14.57 17.14 -9.02
N LEU A 22 -13.83 16.81 -7.96
CA LEU A 22 -12.79 15.80 -7.98
C LEU A 22 -13.34 14.46 -7.49
N LYS A 23 -12.94 13.38 -8.14
CA LYS A 23 -13.26 12.02 -7.70
C LYS A 23 -12.41 11.67 -6.48
N ARG A 24 -13.10 11.34 -5.39
CA ARG A 24 -12.47 10.65 -4.26
C ARG A 24 -12.46 9.15 -4.54
N ILE A 25 -11.30 8.52 -4.36
CA ILE A 25 -11.19 7.07 -4.50
C ILE A 25 -11.95 6.37 -3.37
N THR A 26 -12.67 5.31 -3.71
CA THR A 26 -13.34 4.44 -2.74
C THR A 26 -12.49 3.21 -2.41
N PHE A 27 -12.77 2.56 -1.28
CA PHE A 27 -12.08 1.33 -0.92
C PHE A 27 -12.37 0.20 -1.91
N ALA A 28 -13.62 0.09 -2.37
CA ALA A 28 -14.00 -0.90 -3.37
C ALA A 28 -13.18 -0.78 -4.66
N GLU A 29 -12.91 0.45 -5.11
CA GLU A 29 -12.06 0.69 -6.28
C GLU A 29 -10.61 0.27 -6.04
N LEU A 30 -10.03 0.57 -4.87
CA LEU A 30 -8.69 0.10 -4.52
C LEU A 30 -8.64 -1.43 -4.42
N TRP A 31 -9.63 -2.03 -3.75
CA TRP A 31 -9.71 -3.47 -3.56
C TRP A 31 -9.80 -4.22 -4.90
N ASN A 32 -10.64 -3.73 -5.81
CA ASN A 32 -10.78 -4.29 -7.16
C ASN A 32 -9.54 -4.06 -8.04
N ALA A 33 -8.78 -2.99 -7.77
CA ALA A 33 -7.53 -2.69 -8.46
C ALA A 33 -6.32 -3.47 -7.93
N TYR A 34 -6.46 -4.18 -6.80
CA TYR A 34 -5.34 -4.86 -6.18
C TYR A 34 -4.84 -6.05 -7.05
N PRO A 35 -3.53 -6.20 -7.29
CA PRO A 35 -3.01 -7.23 -8.18
C PRO A 35 -3.32 -8.65 -7.70
N ASN A 36 -3.97 -9.45 -8.56
CA ASN A 36 -4.31 -10.85 -8.29
C ASN A 36 -3.26 -11.84 -8.78
N GLU A 37 -2.26 -11.37 -9.52
CA GLU A 37 -1.16 -12.18 -10.03
C GLU A 37 -0.17 -12.60 -8.93
N ALA A 38 0.52 -13.71 -9.17
CA ALA A 38 1.46 -14.29 -8.22
C ALA A 38 2.64 -13.34 -7.92
N ALA A 39 3.10 -12.60 -8.92
CA ALA A 39 4.14 -11.57 -8.78
C ALA A 39 3.91 -10.43 -9.79
N PRO A 40 3.51 -9.21 -9.35
CA PRO A 40 3.35 -8.07 -10.25
C PRO A 40 4.67 -7.54 -10.80
N CYS A 41 5.81 -7.81 -10.15
CA CYS A 41 7.12 -7.44 -10.65
C CYS A 41 7.93 -8.69 -10.99
N LYS A 42 8.22 -8.91 -12.28
CA LYS A 42 8.95 -10.10 -12.75
C LYS A 42 10.35 -9.77 -13.22
N ASN A 43 11.34 -10.61 -12.91
CA ASN A 43 12.67 -10.47 -13.46
C ASN A 43 12.61 -10.64 -14.99
N PRO A 44 13.02 -9.65 -15.80
CA PRO A 44 12.92 -9.73 -17.26
C PRO A 44 13.70 -10.89 -17.88
N LYS A 45 14.73 -11.40 -17.18
CA LYS A 45 15.57 -12.50 -17.66
C LYS A 45 14.97 -13.88 -17.37
N THR A 46 14.32 -14.05 -16.22
CA THR A 46 13.87 -15.38 -15.76
C THR A 46 12.35 -15.54 -15.79
N GLY A 47 11.59 -14.44 -15.76
CA GLY A 47 10.13 -14.46 -15.65
C GLY A 47 9.60 -14.71 -14.23
N ASP A 48 10.49 -15.00 -13.27
CA ASP A 48 10.14 -15.20 -11.86
C ASP A 48 9.89 -13.87 -11.15
N ALA A 49 9.40 -13.93 -9.91
CA ALA A 49 9.31 -12.74 -9.05
C ALA A 49 10.66 -12.03 -8.96
N ALA A 50 10.67 -10.72 -9.23
CA ALA A 50 11.87 -9.89 -9.16
C ALA A 50 12.35 -9.66 -7.73
N PHE A 51 11.43 -9.75 -6.76
CA PHE A 51 11.67 -9.46 -5.34
C PHE A 51 10.95 -10.50 -4.48
N SER A 52 11.55 -10.85 -3.34
CA SER A 52 10.91 -11.72 -2.36
C SER A 52 9.77 -11.03 -1.61
N ASP A 53 9.92 -9.72 -1.34
CA ASP A 53 8.96 -8.91 -0.61
C ASP A 53 8.31 -7.88 -1.55
N GLU A 54 7.05 -8.12 -1.92
CA GLU A 54 6.34 -7.30 -2.91
C GLU A 54 5.20 -6.45 -2.32
N CYS A 55 5.10 -6.31 -0.99
CA CYS A 55 3.98 -5.60 -0.35
C CYS A 55 3.84 -4.14 -0.86
N ALA A 56 4.94 -3.39 -0.89
CA ALA A 56 4.97 -2.03 -1.42
C ALA A 56 4.72 -1.97 -2.93
N ILE A 57 5.19 -2.98 -3.69
CA ILE A 57 4.96 -3.09 -5.13
C ILE A 57 3.47 -3.28 -5.40
N ARG A 58 2.81 -4.19 -4.67
CA ARG A 58 1.39 -4.48 -4.83
C ARG A 58 0.52 -3.27 -4.49
N VAL A 59 0.81 -2.56 -3.40
CA VAL A 59 0.12 -1.30 -3.07
C VAL A 59 0.37 -0.25 -4.14
N GLY A 60 1.60 -0.12 -4.63
CA GLY A 60 1.90 0.83 -5.68
C GLY A 60 1.21 0.53 -7.01
N THR A 61 1.18 -0.74 -7.42
CA THR A 61 0.45 -1.19 -8.61
C THR A 61 -1.06 -1.02 -8.43
N CYS A 62 -1.61 -1.36 -7.26
CA CYS A 62 -3.01 -1.11 -6.90
C CYS A 62 -3.38 0.38 -7.08
N LEU A 63 -2.59 1.28 -6.48
CA LEU A 63 -2.79 2.73 -6.60
C LEU A 63 -2.74 3.18 -8.07
N ALA A 64 -1.74 2.71 -8.84
CA ALA A 64 -1.60 3.07 -10.24
C ALA A 64 -2.78 2.58 -11.09
N THR A 65 -3.23 1.34 -10.88
CA THR A 65 -4.41 0.75 -11.53
C THR A 65 -5.69 1.52 -11.18
N ALA A 66 -5.79 2.04 -9.95
CA ALA A 66 -6.86 2.94 -9.52
C ALA A 66 -6.73 4.39 -10.04
N GLY A 67 -5.76 4.67 -10.92
CA GLY A 67 -5.50 6.01 -11.48
C GLY A 67 -4.67 6.92 -10.58
N ILE A 68 -4.22 6.46 -9.43
CA ILE A 68 -3.38 7.24 -8.52
C ILE A 68 -1.92 7.11 -8.94
N THR A 69 -1.45 8.12 -9.68
CA THR A 69 -0.04 8.22 -10.06
C THR A 69 0.85 8.53 -8.84
N ASN A 70 1.98 7.85 -8.76
CA ASN A 70 2.98 8.03 -7.69
C ASN A 70 4.13 8.96 -8.13
N LYS A 71 3.81 10.02 -8.89
CA LYS A 71 4.82 10.95 -9.45
C LYS A 71 5.64 11.65 -8.37
N SER A 72 5.01 12.05 -7.27
CA SER A 72 5.66 12.71 -6.12
C SER A 72 6.41 11.76 -5.19
N PHE A 73 6.31 10.44 -5.38
CA PHE A 73 7.06 9.49 -4.57
C PHE A 73 8.55 9.59 -4.91
N THR A 74 9.42 9.76 -3.91
CA THR A 74 10.88 9.90 -4.10
C THR A 74 11.69 8.72 -3.57
N GLY A 75 11.02 7.71 -3.00
CA GLY A 75 11.67 6.51 -2.48
C GLY A 75 12.13 5.51 -3.55
N ALA A 76 12.67 4.40 -3.05
CA ALA A 76 13.24 3.31 -3.80
C ALA A 76 12.21 2.61 -4.69
N ARG A 77 12.64 2.28 -5.90
CA ARG A 77 11.83 1.64 -6.93
C ARG A 77 12.58 0.48 -7.55
N CYS A 78 11.81 -0.40 -8.18
CA CYS A 78 12.37 -1.43 -9.04
C CYS A 78 13.36 -0.82 -10.05
N TRP A 79 14.51 -1.48 -10.20
CA TRP A 79 15.62 -1.03 -11.06
C TRP A 79 15.60 -1.67 -12.46
N TYR A 80 14.66 -2.55 -12.76
CA TYR A 80 14.57 -3.14 -14.09
C TYR A 80 14.05 -2.11 -15.10
N GLU A 81 14.73 -2.03 -16.23
CA GLU A 81 14.34 -1.16 -17.33
C GLU A 81 12.95 -1.52 -17.86
N GLY A 82 12.15 -0.51 -18.20
CA GLY A 82 10.78 -0.68 -18.68
C GLY A 82 9.75 -1.03 -17.61
N HIS A 83 10.16 -1.29 -16.36
CA HIS A 83 9.21 -1.57 -15.30
C HIS A 83 8.42 -0.32 -14.86
N PRO A 84 7.15 -0.49 -14.46
CA PRO A 84 6.34 0.61 -13.96
C PRO A 84 6.96 1.37 -12.80
N ARG A 85 6.85 2.70 -12.85
CA ARG A 85 7.21 3.62 -11.75
C ARG A 85 6.45 3.32 -10.44
N SER A 86 5.32 2.61 -10.54
CA SER A 86 4.49 2.13 -9.42
C SER A 86 5.13 1.00 -8.63
N HIS A 87 6.18 0.35 -9.13
CA HIS A 87 6.90 -0.71 -8.40
C HIS A 87 7.80 -0.09 -7.31
N MET A 88 7.17 0.36 -6.23
CA MET A 88 7.81 0.92 -5.04
C MET A 88 8.32 -0.22 -4.16
N LEU A 89 9.51 -0.10 -3.58
CA LEU A 89 10.17 -1.25 -2.92
C LEU A 89 10.02 -1.27 -1.40
N ARG A 90 9.95 -0.11 -0.74
CA ARG A 90 10.05 -0.02 0.73
C ARG A 90 8.72 0.42 1.33
N ALA A 91 8.15 -0.42 2.20
CA ALA A 91 6.85 -0.16 2.81
C ALA A 91 6.84 1.13 3.65
N GLU A 92 7.87 1.38 4.47
CA GLU A 92 7.98 2.63 5.23
C GLU A 92 8.07 3.86 4.33
N GLU A 93 8.79 3.80 3.21
CA GLU A 93 8.84 4.94 2.29
C GLU A 93 7.48 5.22 1.65
N VAL A 94 6.71 4.17 1.31
CA VAL A 94 5.34 4.33 0.83
C VAL A 94 4.44 4.92 1.92
N ALA A 95 4.53 4.42 3.16
CA ALA A 95 3.79 4.95 4.31
C ALA A 95 4.09 6.44 4.54
N ASN A 96 5.37 6.82 4.52
CA ASN A 96 5.81 8.21 4.66
C ASN A 96 5.31 9.10 3.51
N TRP A 97 5.27 8.56 2.29
CA TRP A 97 4.68 9.28 1.15
C TRP A 97 3.17 9.48 1.30
N LEU A 98 2.44 8.51 1.85
CA LEU A 98 1.01 8.66 2.14
C LEU A 98 0.72 9.72 3.22
N LEU A 99 1.66 10.00 4.14
CA LEU A 99 1.55 11.12 5.08
C LEU A 99 1.48 12.48 4.39
N LEU A 100 2.07 12.61 3.19
CA LEU A 100 2.01 13.81 2.36
C LEU A 100 0.66 13.99 1.65
N ARG A 101 -0.27 13.04 1.83
CA ARG A 101 -1.62 13.02 1.23
C ARG A 101 -1.58 13.18 -0.29
N PRO A 102 -0.92 12.27 -1.02
CA PRO A 102 -0.50 12.49 -2.41
C PRO A 102 -1.61 12.39 -3.47
N PHE A 103 -2.86 12.18 -3.06
CA PHE A 103 -4.02 12.13 -3.95
C PHE A 103 -5.25 12.78 -3.31
N ALA A 104 -6.19 13.23 -4.15
CA ALA A 104 -7.44 13.85 -3.70
C ALA A 104 -8.21 12.89 -2.78
N GLY A 105 -8.55 13.37 -1.59
CA GLY A 105 -9.25 12.57 -0.59
C GLY A 105 -8.39 11.54 0.14
N CYS A 106 -7.05 11.57 -0.01
CA CYS A 106 -6.15 10.79 0.85
C CYS A 106 -6.36 11.19 2.31
N PRO A 107 -6.76 10.25 3.18
CA PRO A 107 -7.04 10.52 4.59
C PRO A 107 -5.73 10.80 5.35
N LYS A 108 -5.86 11.31 6.58
CA LYS A 108 -4.79 11.26 7.57
C LYS A 108 -4.82 9.86 8.21
N PRO A 109 -3.68 9.20 8.48
CA PRO A 109 -3.72 7.92 9.16
C PRO A 109 -4.14 8.09 10.62
N THR A 110 -4.79 7.06 11.13
CA THR A 110 -4.96 6.86 12.58
C THR A 110 -3.87 5.93 13.07
N ASP A 111 -3.23 6.29 14.17
CA ASP A 111 -2.34 5.38 14.90
C ASP A 111 -3.19 4.41 15.72
N ILE A 112 -3.11 3.13 15.38
CA ILE A 112 -3.85 2.03 16.02
C ILE A 112 -2.89 1.06 16.73
N THR A 113 -1.67 1.50 17.01
CA THR A 113 -0.62 0.67 17.61
C THR A 113 -1.07 0.09 18.95
N GLY A 114 -0.76 -1.18 19.17
CA GLY A 114 -0.97 -1.86 20.44
C GLY A 114 -1.51 -3.27 20.25
N LYS A 115 -1.57 -4.01 21.35
CA LYS A 115 -2.01 -5.43 21.34
C LYS A 115 -3.43 -5.63 20.83
N ASN A 116 -4.26 -4.59 20.85
CA ASN A 116 -5.66 -4.62 20.42
C ASN A 116 -5.88 -3.93 19.06
N TRP A 117 -4.83 -3.77 18.24
CA TRP A 117 -4.94 -3.10 16.94
C TRP A 117 -5.99 -3.74 16.04
N GLN A 118 -6.17 -5.07 16.08
CA GLN A 118 -7.20 -5.74 15.28
C GLN A 118 -8.60 -5.28 15.67
N ALA A 119 -8.87 -5.08 16.96
CA ALA A 119 -10.14 -4.55 17.43
C ALA A 119 -10.32 -3.09 16.99
N ALA A 120 -9.23 -2.30 17.03
CA ALA A 120 -9.24 -0.92 16.55
C ALA A 120 -9.41 -0.81 15.03
N ALA A 121 -8.99 -1.82 14.25
CA ALA A 121 -9.13 -1.88 12.80
C ALA A 121 -10.44 -2.53 12.34
N LYS A 122 -11.10 -3.31 13.21
CA LYS A 122 -12.30 -4.09 12.87
C LYS A 122 -13.41 -3.20 12.31
N GLY A 123 -13.98 -3.61 11.18
CA GLY A 123 -15.06 -2.89 10.49
C GLY A 123 -14.62 -1.62 9.75
N ARG A 124 -13.34 -1.24 9.83
CA ARG A 124 -12.76 -0.11 9.09
C ARG A 124 -12.08 -0.63 7.84
N THR A 125 -12.05 0.16 6.77
CA THR A 125 -11.43 -0.22 5.50
C THR A 125 -10.36 0.79 5.11
N GLY A 126 -9.34 0.37 4.36
CA GLY A 126 -8.32 1.31 3.91
C GLY A 126 -6.96 0.70 3.63
N ILE A 127 -5.92 1.54 3.68
CA ILE A 127 -4.52 1.12 3.60
C ILE A 127 -3.96 1.02 5.02
N VAL A 128 -3.28 -0.08 5.34
CA VAL A 128 -2.67 -0.31 6.66
C VAL A 128 -1.17 -0.52 6.51
N PHE A 129 -0.41 0.04 7.45
CA PHE A 129 1.05 -0.10 7.55
C PHE A 129 1.43 -0.62 8.92
N PHE A 130 2.39 -1.55 8.96
CA PHE A 130 2.97 -2.16 10.14
C PHE A 130 4.47 -1.93 10.10
N LYS A 131 5.00 -1.28 11.13
CA LYS A 131 6.42 -0.97 11.25
C LYS A 131 7.15 -1.95 12.17
N ASP A 132 8.36 -2.35 11.81
CA ASP A 132 9.31 -3.08 12.67
C ASP A 132 8.70 -4.30 13.39
N TYR A 133 7.97 -5.17 12.68
CA TYR A 133 7.22 -6.27 13.32
C TYR A 133 7.88 -7.64 13.20
N TRP A 134 8.86 -7.80 12.32
CA TRP A 134 9.64 -9.03 12.16
C TRP A 134 11.12 -8.74 11.95
N ARG A 135 11.95 -9.74 12.23
CA ARG A 135 13.42 -9.64 12.26
C ARG A 135 14.03 -10.52 11.17
N ARG A 136 15.01 -10.01 10.44
CA ARG A 136 15.85 -10.83 9.55
C ARG A 136 16.92 -11.57 10.36
N ASP A 137 17.34 -12.75 9.89
CA ASP A 137 18.29 -13.62 10.59
C ASP A 137 19.59 -12.92 11.01
N SER A 138 20.01 -11.87 10.28
CA SER A 138 21.24 -11.10 10.52
C SER A 138 21.08 -9.87 11.42
N GLU A 139 19.86 -9.48 11.79
CA GLU A 139 19.61 -8.22 12.52
C GLU A 139 19.56 -8.44 14.03
N LYS A 140 19.78 -7.41 14.86
CA LYS A 140 19.64 -7.51 16.33
C LYS A 140 18.25 -7.07 16.83
N GLN A 141 17.52 -6.29 16.03
CA GLN A 141 16.17 -5.82 16.29
C GLN A 141 15.28 -6.03 15.05
N PRO A 142 13.95 -6.17 15.20
CA PRO A 142 13.03 -6.20 14.06
C PRO A 142 13.12 -4.91 13.24
N THR A 143 13.29 -5.03 11.92
CA THR A 143 13.24 -3.88 10.98
C THR A 143 12.24 -4.11 9.85
N GLY A 144 11.57 -5.26 9.87
CA GLY A 144 10.68 -5.68 8.80
C GLY A 144 9.35 -4.95 8.85
N ASP A 145 9.04 -4.24 7.77
CA ASP A 145 7.80 -3.50 7.58
C ASP A 145 6.80 -4.24 6.67
N HIS A 146 5.53 -3.83 6.73
CA HIS A 146 4.50 -4.31 5.81
C HIS A 146 3.47 -3.21 5.51
N ILE A 147 3.02 -3.13 4.26
CA ILE A 147 1.93 -2.25 3.83
C ILE A 147 0.95 -3.01 2.94
N ASP A 148 -0.34 -2.84 3.17
CA ASP A 148 -1.38 -3.55 2.43
C ASP A 148 -2.74 -2.84 2.50
N LEU A 149 -3.77 -3.36 1.81
CA LEU A 149 -5.15 -2.96 2.06
C LEU A 149 -5.78 -3.82 3.15
N TRP A 150 -6.66 -3.22 3.94
CA TRP A 150 -7.43 -3.84 5.02
C TRP A 150 -8.92 -3.68 4.75
N ASN A 151 -9.68 -4.78 4.74
CA ASN A 151 -11.12 -4.80 4.41
C ASN A 151 -12.06 -4.77 5.62
N GLY A 152 -11.56 -4.51 6.82
CA GLY A 152 -12.34 -4.56 8.06
C GLY A 152 -12.32 -5.91 8.78
N SER A 153 -11.80 -6.95 8.12
CA SER A 153 -11.67 -8.30 8.70
C SER A 153 -10.33 -8.97 8.40
N SER A 154 -9.72 -8.68 7.25
CA SER A 154 -8.47 -9.26 6.79
C SER A 154 -7.69 -8.29 5.90
N LEU A 155 -6.39 -8.55 5.75
CA LEU A 155 -5.57 -7.96 4.70
C LEU A 155 -5.96 -8.51 3.31
N THR A 156 -5.45 -7.91 2.23
CA THR A 156 -5.59 -8.52 0.90
C THR A 156 -4.81 -9.83 0.85
N ALA A 157 -5.37 -10.82 0.18
CA ALA A 157 -4.69 -12.09 -0.04
C ALA A 157 -4.82 -12.46 -1.52
N PRO A 158 -3.76 -12.32 -2.32
CA PRO A 158 -3.84 -12.59 -3.75
C PRO A 158 -3.94 -14.11 -3.97
N SER A 159 -5.11 -14.58 -4.44
CA SER A 159 -5.42 -15.98 -4.82
C SER A 159 -5.27 -17.05 -3.71
N LEU A 160 -5.96 -18.19 -3.85
CA LEU A 160 -5.93 -19.31 -2.87
C LEU A 160 -4.51 -19.89 -2.64
N GLN A 161 -3.62 -19.76 -3.62
CA GLN A 161 -2.21 -20.18 -3.51
C GLN A 161 -1.33 -19.12 -2.81
N GLY A 162 -1.52 -17.83 -3.12
CA GLY A 162 -0.81 -16.73 -2.46
C GLY A 162 -1.32 -16.44 -1.03
N ARG A 163 -2.55 -16.88 -0.72
CA ARG A 163 -3.12 -17.02 0.64
C ARG A 163 -2.31 -17.95 1.54
N ILE A 164 -1.56 -18.91 0.99
CA ILE A 164 -0.72 -19.78 1.81
C ILE A 164 0.66 -19.15 1.98
N ASN A 165 1.31 -18.69 0.90
CA ASN A 165 2.70 -18.25 1.00
C ASN A 165 2.93 -16.86 1.62
N ASN A 166 2.12 -15.85 1.29
CA ASN A 166 2.34 -14.48 1.82
C ASN A 166 1.53 -14.23 3.10
N PHE A 167 0.28 -14.70 3.16
CA PHE A 167 -0.56 -14.53 4.36
C PHE A 167 -0.11 -15.43 5.54
N PHE A 168 0.39 -16.66 5.33
CA PHE A 168 0.96 -17.41 6.47
C PHE A 168 2.33 -16.88 6.93
N ARG A 169 3.17 -16.36 6.02
CA ARG A 169 4.48 -15.78 6.38
C ARG A 169 4.34 -14.45 7.12
N PHE A 170 3.45 -13.56 6.67
CA PHE A 170 3.35 -12.21 7.22
C PHE A 170 2.20 -12.01 8.21
N THR A 171 1.11 -12.78 8.12
CA THR A 171 -0.08 -12.61 8.97
C THR A 171 -0.24 -13.69 10.05
N LEU A 172 0.28 -14.91 9.85
CA LEU A 172 0.13 -16.02 10.81
C LEU A 172 1.45 -16.52 11.45
N GLY A 173 2.62 -16.03 11.03
CA GLY A 173 3.92 -16.43 11.59
C GLY A 173 4.25 -17.93 11.47
N LEU A 174 3.62 -18.63 10.53
CA LEU A 174 3.77 -20.08 10.36
C LEU A 174 4.61 -20.38 9.11
N GLY A 175 5.92 -20.25 9.29
CA GLY A 175 6.92 -20.65 8.31
C GLY A 175 8.26 -20.05 8.71
N VAL A 176 9.13 -20.89 9.27
CA VAL A 176 10.46 -20.63 9.86
C VAL A 176 10.49 -19.93 11.23
N ALA A 177 10.31 -20.76 12.27
CA ALA A 177 10.95 -20.75 13.60
C ALA A 177 11.09 -19.47 14.46
N TRP A 178 10.82 -18.25 14.02
CA TRP A 178 11.08 -17.04 14.82
C TRP A 178 10.06 -15.91 14.56
N TYR A 179 9.02 -15.89 15.41
CA TYR A 179 8.18 -14.74 15.80
C TYR A 179 7.82 -13.68 14.72
N SER A 180 6.69 -13.87 14.05
CA SER A 180 5.96 -12.79 13.35
C SER A 180 4.58 -12.61 13.98
N ASP A 181 4.49 -11.71 14.95
CA ASP A 181 3.22 -11.26 15.53
C ASP A 181 3.05 -9.78 15.20
N LEU A 182 2.09 -9.45 14.33
CA LEU A 182 1.79 -8.07 13.94
C LEU A 182 1.41 -7.20 15.16
N ALA A 183 0.98 -7.80 16.28
CA ALA A 183 0.76 -7.06 17.52
C ALA A 183 2.06 -6.55 18.18
N LYS A 184 3.23 -7.01 17.71
CA LYS A 184 4.55 -6.52 18.12
C LYS A 184 5.08 -5.38 17.24
N SER A 185 4.34 -4.96 16.22
CA SER A 185 4.72 -3.79 15.42
C SER A 185 4.98 -2.59 16.34
N ARG A 186 6.10 -1.90 16.10
CA ARG A 186 6.44 -0.67 16.82
C ARG A 186 5.44 0.45 16.51
N GLN A 187 4.86 0.42 15.32
CA GLN A 187 3.85 1.37 14.89
C GLN A 187 2.89 0.72 13.90
N ILE A 188 1.60 1.06 14.00
CA ILE A 188 0.56 0.63 13.08
C ILE A 188 -0.29 1.83 12.67
N TRP A 189 -0.34 2.09 11.38
CA TRP A 189 -1.10 3.20 10.79
C TRP A 189 -2.20 2.69 9.88
N LEU A 190 -3.40 3.26 10.01
CA LEU A 190 -4.54 2.97 9.14
C LEU A 190 -5.04 4.25 8.47
N TRP A 191 -4.91 4.31 7.14
CA TRP A 191 -5.53 5.31 6.29
C TRP A 191 -6.93 4.85 5.89
N GLU A 192 -7.95 5.37 6.57
CA GLU A 192 -9.33 4.95 6.34
C GLU A 192 -9.89 5.46 5.00
N ILE A 193 -10.30 4.53 4.17
CA ILE A 193 -10.93 4.77 2.87
C ILE A 193 -12.20 3.94 2.87
N GLN A 194 -13.33 4.56 2.53
CA GLN A 194 -14.65 3.92 2.46
C GLN A 194 -14.98 3.52 1.03
#